data_AF-A0A5K0ZYQ1-F1
#
_entry.id   AF-A0A5K0ZYQ1-F1
#
_cell.length_a   1.000
_cell.length_b   1.000
_cell.length_c   1.000
_cell.angle_alpha   90.00
_cell.angle_beta   90.00
_cell.angle_gamma   90.00
#
_symmetry.space_group_name_H-M   'P 1'
#
loop_
_entity.id
_entity.type
_entity.pdbx_description
1 polymer ?
#
loop_
_entity_poly.entity_id
_entity_poly.type
_entity_poly.pdbx_seq_one_letter_code
_entity_poly.pdbx_strand_id
1 'polypeptide(L)' 'FGNVLKGELEVCQQIAQQTGVLVDPVYTLSAWEVAVDKCQMQSGGTALTLMLHTGGTLGMFGLAQRYKSYFNAMQHNS' A
#
# COMPACT_ATOMS: atom_id res chain seq x y z
N PHE A 1 0.10 -6.70 15.41
CA PHE A 1 -0.26 -5.97 14.18
C PHE A 1 -0.03 -4.50 14.43
N GLY A 2 0.78 -3.84 13.59
CA GLY A 2 1.11 -2.42 13.75
C GLY A 2 -0.15 -1.55 13.76
N ASN A 3 -0.07 -0.38 14.41
CA ASN A 3 -1.11 0.62 14.26
C ASN A 3 -1.07 1.14 12.83
N VAL A 4 -2.24 1.28 12.21
CA VAL A 4 -2.41 1.85 10.88
C VAL A 4 -2.81 3.31 11.06
N LEU A 5 -2.11 4.20 10.37
CA LEU A 5 -2.40 5.62 10.39
C LEU A 5 -3.59 5.94 9.48
N LYS A 6 -4.27 7.05 9.78
CA LYS A 6 -5.39 7.52 8.97
C LYS A 6 -4.89 7.85 7.56
N GLY A 7 -5.54 7.33 6.52
CA GLY A 7 -5.17 7.56 5.13
C GLY A 7 -4.37 6.42 4.49
N GLU A 8 -3.69 5.57 5.26
CA GLU A 8 -2.81 4.53 4.69
C GLU A 8 -3.61 3.46 3.93
N LEU A 9 -4.82 3.13 4.39
CA LEU A 9 -5.67 2.16 3.70
C LEU A 9 -6.20 2.70 2.37
N GLU A 10 -6.53 3.99 2.32
CA GLU A 10 -6.95 4.68 1.10
C GLU A 10 -5.80 4.75 0.08
N VAL A 11 -4.58 5.01 0.54
CA VAL A 11 -3.39 4.98 -0.35
C VAL A 11 -3.15 3.57 -0.89
N CYS A 12 -3.23 2.53 -0.04
CA CYS A 12 -3.14 1.14 -0.50
C CYS A 12 -4.21 0.81 -1.56
N GLN A 13 -5.45 1.29 -1.38
CA GLN A 13 -6.54 1.12 -2.35
C GLN A 13 -6.24 1.82 -3.67
N GLN A 14 -5.74 3.07 -3.64
CA GLN A 14 -5.39 3.83 -4.84
C GLN A 14 -4.27 3.15 -5.64
N ILE A 15 -3.22 2.69 -4.96
CA ILE A 15 -2.11 1.95 -5.60
C ILE A 15 -2.64 0.69 -6.29
N ALA A 16 -3.49 -0.08 -5.60
CA ALA A 16 -4.10 -1.28 -6.16
C ALA A 16 -4.96 -0.97 -7.41
N GLN A 17 -5.76 0.09 -7.36
CA GLN A 17 -6.60 0.49 -8.50
C GLN A 17 -5.78 0.98 -9.70
N GLN A 18 -4.69 1.71 -9.46
CA GLN A 18 -3.86 2.28 -10.53
C GLN A 18 -2.91 1.26 -11.16
N THR A 19 -2.43 0.28 -10.38
CA THR A 19 -1.30 -0.58 -10.79
C THR A 19 -1.65 -2.06 -10.83
N GLY A 20 -2.75 -2.48 -10.22
CA GLY A 20 -3.10 -3.89 -10.02
C GLY A 20 -2.28 -4.60 -8.94
N VAL A 21 -1.33 -3.90 -8.29
CA VAL A 21 -0.49 -4.46 -7.22
C VAL A 21 -1.10 -4.17 -5.86
N LEU A 22 -1.40 -5.22 -5.09
CA LEU A 22 -1.91 -5.08 -3.73
C LEU A 22 -0.77 -4.82 -2.76
N VAL A 23 -0.85 -3.71 -2.02
CA VAL A 23 0.06 -3.40 -0.91
C VAL A 23 -0.71 -3.36 0.42
N ASP A 24 0.02 -3.50 1.51
CA ASP A 24 -0.46 -3.47 2.88
C ASP A 24 0.19 -2.30 3.64
N PRO A 25 -0.53 -1.67 4.58
CA PRO A 25 -0.04 -0.50 5.31
C PRO A 25 1.03 -0.84 6.36
N VAL A 26 1.32 -2.11 6.62
CA VAL A 26 2.28 -2.52 7.66
C VAL A 26 3.69 -2.60 7.11
N TYR A 27 3.86 -3.08 5.86
CA TYR A 27 5.19 -3.30 5.28
C TYR A 27 5.31 -2.80 3.85
N THR A 28 4.44 -3.25 2.94
CA THR A 28 4.67 -3.05 1.51
C THR A 28 4.33 -1.64 1.04
N LEU A 29 3.47 -0.90 1.74
CA LEU A 29 3.21 0.51 1.44
C LEU A 29 4.49 1.36 1.58
N SER A 30 5.22 1.22 2.70
CA SER A 30 6.45 1.99 2.90
C SER A 30 7.55 1.63 1.88
N ALA A 31 7.63 0.35 1.50
CA ALA A 31 8.55 -0.09 0.45
C ALA A 31 8.16 0.50 -0.93
N TRP A 32 6.86 0.62 -1.21
CA TRP A 32 6.34 1.27 -2.41
C TRP A 32 6.70 2.75 -2.46
N GLU A 33 6.47 3.48 -1.37
CA GLU A 33 6.78 4.92 -1.26
C GLU A 33 8.27 5.19 -1.52
N VAL A 34 9.15 4.41 -0.90
CA VAL A 34 10.62 4.52 -1.11
C VAL A 34 10.99 4.20 -2.55
N ALA A 35 10.35 3.22 -3.19
CA ALA A 35 10.62 2.88 -4.58
C ALA A 35 10.18 4.01 -5.53
N VAL A 36 9.01 4.60 -5.30
CA VAL A 36 8.51 5.74 -6.09
C VAL A 36 9.41 6.96 -5.92
N ASP A 37 9.78 7.31 -4.69
CA ASP A 37 10.68 8.43 -4.39
C ASP A 37 12.04 8.27 -5.10
N LYS A 38 12.64 7.08 -4.99
CA LYS A 38 13.90 6.78 -5.70
C LYS A 38 13.76 6.84 -7.21
N CYS A 39 12.64 6.37 -7.76
CA CYS A 39 12.36 6.44 -9.19
C CYS A 39 12.26 7.90 -9.67
N GLN A 40 11.63 8.77 -8.88
CA GLN A 40 11.48 10.20 -9.20
C GLN A 40 12.79 10.99 -9.05
N MET A 41 13.62 10.64 -8.06
CA MET A 41 14.93 11.29 -7.86
C MET A 41 15.97 10.94 -8.93
N GLN A 42 15.77 9.84 -9.67
CA GLN A 42 16.66 9.44 -10.77
C GLN A 42 16.47 10.34 -12.00
N SER A 43 17.09 11.53 -11.94
CA SER A 43 17.20 12.46 -13.07
C SER A 43 18.19 11.93 -14.10
N GLY A 44 17.73 11.42 -15.25
CA GLY A 44 18.63 11.03 -16.35
C GLY A 44 18.32 9.71 -17.06
N GLY A 45 17.25 9.00 -16.69
CA GLY A 45 16.67 7.91 -17.49
C GLY A 45 17.49 6.60 -17.61
N THR A 46 18.62 6.48 -16.92
CA THR A 46 19.51 5.30 -17.05
C THR A 46 19.41 4.29 -15.91
N ALA A 47 18.75 4.63 -14.80
CA ALA A 47 18.63 3.75 -13.64
C ALA A 47 17.21 3.14 -13.56
N LEU A 48 17.14 1.84 -13.28
CA LEU A 48 15.91 1.10 -13.05
C LEU A 48 15.72 0.91 -11.54
N THR A 49 14.59 1.36 -11.01
CA THR A 49 14.19 1.07 -9.63
C THR A 49 13.36 -0.20 -9.59
N LEU A 50 13.79 -1.17 -8.78
CA LEU A 50 13.09 -2.43 -8.55
C LEU A 50 12.61 -2.48 -7.10
N MET A 51 11.32 -2.78 -6.92
CA MET A 51 10.74 -3.08 -5.61
C MET A 51 10.53 -4.59 -5.49
N LEU A 52 11.11 -5.20 -4.46
CA LEU A 52 10.83 -6.59 -4.12
C LEU A 52 9.57 -6.68 -3.26
N HIS A 53 8.49 -7.19 -3.84
CA HIS A 53 7.24 -7.41 -3.12
C HIS A 53 7.25 -8.74 -2.37
N THR A 54 7.52 -8.73 -1.06
CA THR A 54 7.65 -9.95 -0.23
C THR A 54 6.33 -10.51 0.31
N GLY A 55 5.19 -9.91 -0.03
CA GLY A 55 3.86 -10.35 0.44
C GLY A 55 3.26 -9.33 1.41
N GLY A 56 2.72 -9.78 2.55
CA GLY A 56 2.13 -8.89 3.56
C GLY A 56 0.62 -8.65 3.41
N THR A 57 0.04 -8.94 2.24
CA THR A 57 -1.40 -8.81 1.97
C THR A 57 -2.27 -9.59 2.97
N LEU A 58 -1.81 -10.73 3.48
CA LEU A 58 -2.56 -11.48 4.50
C LEU A 58 -2.77 -10.69 5.80
N GLY A 59 -1.91 -9.71 6.11
CA GLY A 59 -2.10 -8.78 7.20
C GLY A 59 -3.39 -7.96 7.09
N MET A 60 -3.88 -7.73 5.88
CA MET A 60 -5.13 -7.01 5.62
C MET A 60 -6.35 -7.71 6.21
N PHE A 61 -6.37 -9.04 6.29
CA PHE A 61 -7.47 -9.76 6.92
C PHE A 61 -7.54 -9.49 8.43
N GLY A 62 -6.37 -9.42 9.08
CA GLY A 62 -6.30 -9.03 10.50
C GLY A 62 -6.75 -7.58 10.72
N LEU A 63 -6.40 -6.68 9.81
CA LEU A 63 -6.86 -5.29 9.84
C LEU A 63 -8.37 -5.17 9.61
N ALA A 64 -8.94 -5.93 8.67
CA ALA A 64 -10.37 -5.96 8.44
C ALA A 64 -11.15 -6.44 9.67
N GLN A 65 -10.61 -7.41 10.42
CA GLN A 65 -11.21 -7.87 11.67
C GLN A 65 -11.09 -6.85 12.81
N ARG A 66 -10.00 -6.09 12.85
CA ARG A 66 -9.74 -5.06 13.89
C ARG A 66 -10.50 -3.76 13.64
N TYR A 67 -10.61 -3.34 12.38
CA TYR A 67 -11.20 -2.06 11.96
C TYR A 67 -12.48 -2.29 11.12
N LYS A 68 -13.37 -3.16 11.58
CA LYS A 68 -14.58 -3.59 10.84
C LYS A 68 -15.43 -2.43 10.32
N SER A 69 -15.70 -1.42 11.15
CA SER A 69 -16.52 -0.27 10.76
C SER A 69 -15.92 0.50 9.58
N TYR A 70 -14.60 0.65 9.58
CA TYR A 70 -13.88 1.34 8.51
C TYR A 70 -13.96 0.55 7.19
N PHE A 71 -13.68 -0.76 7.22
CA PHE A 71 -13.77 -1.60 6.03
C PHE A 71 -15.21 -1.72 5.49
N ASN A 72 -16.22 -1.78 6.37
CA ASN A 72 -17.62 -1.78 5.97
C ASN A 72 -18.03 -0.46 5.27
N ALA A 73 -17.49 0.67 5.73
CA ALA A 73 -17.75 1.97 5.11
C ALA A 73 -17.10 2.07 3.73
N MET A 74 -15.87 1.56 3.55
CA MET A 74 -15.20 1.54 2.25
C MET A 74 -15.95 0.69 1.20
N GLN A 75 -16.55 -0.44 1.61
CA GLN A 75 -17.34 -1.30 0.71
C GLN A 75 -18.58 -0.61 0.13
N HIS A 76 -19.18 0.36 0.82
CA HIS A 76 -20.34 1.09 0.33
C HIS A 76 -19.99 2.22 -0.65
N ASN A 77 -18.72 2.65 -0.69
CA ASN A 77 -18.22 3.73 -1.52
C ASN A 77 -17.40 3.26 -2.74
N SER A 78 -17.25 1.94 -2.92
CA SER A 78 -16.44 1.33 -4.00
C SER A 78 -17.30 0.87 -5.17
#